data_AF-A0A2I1M8Y8-F1
#
_entry.id   AF-A0A2I1M8Y8-F1
#
_cell.length_a   1.000
_cell.length_b   1.000
_cell.length_c   1.000
_cell.angle_alpha   90.00
_cell.angle_beta   90.00
_cell.angle_gamma   90.00
#
_symmetry.space_group_name_H-M   'P 1'
#
loop_
_entity.id
_entity.type
_entity.pdbx_description
1 polymer ?
#
loop_
_entity_poly.entity_id
_entity_poly.type
_entity_poly.pdbx_seq_one_letter_code
_entity_poly.pdbx_strand_id
1 'polypeptide(L)'
;MDRRFERTLSQILSFIVLLVFLITIISSNFNIWLVSYVWAAGFVIAWILMLVFGLHILFQKESYGLSIFVAIITALAFAILSVPVILVLARFIPGLPVGLTFNNKFLNANSQLVIYTFLIVTYFVHVINSLKLKNKNEEYLQYASDTGKASDESNENLEINENLHNDSEVEYNITKDADEKLVFTSDESKDSAYDTEDVMLVEDLTDEDINFMKDEEKDG
;
A
#
# COMPACT_ATOMS: atom_id res chain seq x y z
N MET A 1 6.96 -0.23 7.08
CA MET A 1 7.93 -0.69 6.06
C MET A 1 7.25 -1.61 5.02
N ASP A 2 5.93 -1.78 5.12
CA ASP A 2 5.16 -2.85 4.46
C ASP A 2 4.85 -2.58 2.99
N ARG A 3 4.49 -1.34 2.63
CA ARG A 3 4.02 -1.04 1.26
C ARG A 3 5.01 -1.40 0.14
N ARG A 4 6.31 -1.19 0.38
CA ARG A 4 7.37 -1.55 -0.58
C ARG A 4 7.50 -3.06 -0.72
N PHE A 5 7.45 -3.79 0.39
CA PHE A 5 7.50 -5.25 0.38
C PHE A 5 6.27 -5.86 -0.30
N GLU A 6 5.06 -5.41 0.04
CA GLU A 6 3.81 -5.85 -0.59
C GLU A 6 3.84 -5.65 -2.11
N ARG A 7 4.34 -4.49 -2.56
CA ARG A 7 4.52 -4.19 -3.97
C ARG A 7 5.48 -5.16 -4.64
N THR A 8 6.68 -5.32 -4.07
CA THR A 8 7.71 -6.22 -4.62
C THR A 8 7.20 -7.66 -4.66
N LEU A 9 6.53 -8.13 -3.60
CA LEU A 9 5.95 -9.46 -3.55
C LEU A 9 4.84 -9.64 -4.60
N SER A 10 3.96 -8.65 -4.76
CA SER A 10 2.92 -8.65 -5.79
C SER A 10 3.50 -8.65 -7.20
N GLN A 11 4.59 -7.92 -7.44
CA GLN A 11 5.28 -7.86 -8.72
C GLN A 11 5.98 -9.19 -9.06
N ILE A 12 6.70 -9.77 -8.08
CA ILE A 12 7.33 -11.09 -8.22
C ILE A 12 6.28 -12.15 -8.48
N LEU A 13 5.18 -12.15 -7.72
CA LEU A 13 4.10 -13.12 -7.90
C LEU A 13 3.49 -12.98 -9.29
N SER A 14 3.17 -11.76 -9.73
CA SER A 14 2.64 -11.49 -11.06
C SER A 14 3.56 -12.06 -12.15
N PHE A 15 4.87 -11.80 -12.05
CA PHE A 15 5.84 -12.31 -13.02
C PHE A 15 5.87 -13.84 -13.07
N ILE A 16 5.93 -14.49 -11.89
CA ILE A 16 5.99 -15.96 -11.79
C ILE A 16 4.69 -16.58 -12.29
N VAL A 17 3.54 -16.05 -11.90
CA VAL A 17 2.22 -16.55 -12.33
C VAL A 17 2.06 -16.43 -13.85
N LEU A 18 2.50 -15.32 -14.44
CA LEU A 18 2.49 -15.14 -15.89
C LEU A 18 3.39 -16.17 -16.59
N LEU A 19 4.61 -16.37 -16.07
CA LEU A 19 5.55 -17.34 -16.62
C LEU A 19 4.97 -18.75 -16.56
N VAL A 20 4.39 -19.14 -15.43
CA VAL A 20 3.72 -20.44 -15.27
C VAL A 20 2.52 -20.57 -16.21
N PHE A 21 1.72 -19.52 -16.37
CA PHE A 21 0.60 -19.51 -17.30
C PHE A 21 1.07 -19.79 -18.75
N LEU A 22 2.11 -19.10 -19.21
CA LEU A 22 2.68 -19.33 -20.55
C LEU A 22 3.22 -20.75 -20.71
N ILE A 23 3.96 -21.25 -19.72
CA ILE A 23 4.47 -22.62 -19.74
C ILE A 23 3.32 -23.64 -19.72
N THR A 24 2.21 -23.35 -19.03
CA THR A 24 1.02 -24.23 -19.01
C THR A 24 0.44 -24.39 -20.42
N ILE A 25 0.35 -23.29 -21.18
CA ILE A 25 -0.10 -23.33 -22.58
C ILE A 25 0.86 -24.17 -23.43
N ILE A 26 2.17 -23.96 -23.28
CA ILE A 26 3.18 -24.72 -24.03
C ILE A 26 3.10 -26.21 -23.68
N SER A 27 3.10 -26.55 -22.39
CA SER A 27 3.03 -27.94 -21.91
C SER A 27 1.74 -28.65 -22.30
N SER A 28 0.65 -27.91 -22.53
CA SER A 28 -0.60 -28.49 -23.03
C SER A 28 -0.52 -28.89 -24.50
N ASN A 29 0.26 -28.19 -25.30
CA ASN A 29 0.33 -28.41 -26.75
C ASN A 29 1.52 -29.30 -27.13
N PHE A 30 2.57 -29.31 -26.30
CA PHE A 30 3.81 -30.03 -26.56
C PHE A 30 4.14 -30.99 -25.42
N ASN A 31 4.24 -32.28 -25.74
CA ASN A 31 4.63 -33.31 -24.78
C ASN A 31 6.16 -33.44 -24.69
N ILE A 32 6.80 -32.40 -24.16
CA ILE A 32 8.25 -32.37 -23.94
C ILE A 32 8.50 -32.60 -22.45
N TRP A 33 9.23 -33.68 -22.12
CA TRP A 33 9.51 -34.08 -20.74
C TRP A 33 10.10 -32.93 -19.91
N LEU A 34 11.15 -32.26 -20.40
CA LEU A 34 11.80 -31.14 -19.70
C LEU A 34 10.80 -30.01 -19.36
N VAL A 35 9.94 -29.64 -20.30
CA VAL A 35 8.94 -28.58 -20.12
C VAL A 35 7.96 -28.96 -19.01
N SER A 36 7.57 -30.23 -18.91
CA SER A 36 6.66 -30.70 -17.86
C SER A 36 7.26 -30.58 -16.45
N TYR A 37 8.57 -30.80 -16.29
CA TYR A 37 9.25 -30.67 -14.99
C TYR A 37 9.41 -29.21 -14.59
N VAL A 38 9.83 -28.35 -15.53
CA VAL A 38 9.93 -26.91 -15.29
C VAL A 38 8.56 -26.32 -14.98
N TRP A 39 7.52 -26.74 -15.70
CA TRP A 39 6.14 -26.39 -15.43
C TRP A 39 5.72 -26.79 -14.02
N ALA A 40 5.96 -28.04 -13.63
CA ALA A 40 5.59 -28.54 -12.31
C ALA A 40 6.28 -27.75 -11.19
N ALA A 41 7.60 -27.53 -11.29
CA ALA A 41 8.35 -26.75 -10.33
C ALA A 41 7.83 -25.31 -10.23
N GLY A 42 7.63 -24.63 -11.38
CA GLY A 42 7.10 -23.29 -11.43
C GLY A 42 5.70 -23.18 -10.84
N PHE A 43 4.83 -24.15 -11.12
CA PHE A 43 3.46 -24.18 -10.62
C PHE A 43 3.42 -24.32 -9.09
N VAL A 44 4.28 -25.18 -8.52
CA VAL A 44 4.42 -25.33 -7.06
C VAL A 44 4.97 -24.05 -6.43
N ILE A 45 5.98 -23.42 -7.03
CA ILE A 45 6.56 -22.17 -6.53
C ILE A 45 5.49 -21.05 -6.52
N ALA A 46 4.74 -20.91 -7.62
CA ALA A 46 3.65 -19.93 -7.71
C ALA A 46 2.60 -20.18 -6.62
N TRP A 47 2.20 -21.42 -6.42
CA TRP A 47 1.22 -21.81 -5.40
C TRP A 47 1.70 -21.50 -3.98
N ILE A 48 2.96 -21.77 -3.65
CA ILE A 48 3.56 -21.42 -2.35
C ILE A 48 3.57 -19.90 -2.16
N LEU A 49 3.96 -19.14 -3.19
CA LEU A 49 4.00 -17.67 -3.08
C LEU A 49 2.59 -17.08 -2.93
N MET A 50 1.55 -17.67 -3.55
CA MET A 50 0.16 -17.27 -3.32
C MET A 50 -0.22 -17.46 -1.84
N LEU A 51 0.17 -18.56 -1.22
CA LEU A 51 -0.04 -18.81 0.21
C LEU A 51 0.68 -17.76 1.06
N VAL A 52 1.97 -17.53 0.79
CA VAL A 52 2.79 -16.56 1.53
C VAL A 52 2.18 -15.17 1.44
N PHE A 53 1.79 -14.73 0.24
CA PHE A 53 1.15 -13.43 0.04
C PHE A 53 -0.18 -13.34 0.79
N GLY A 54 -1.05 -14.35 0.64
CA GLY A 54 -2.34 -14.39 1.32
C GLY A 54 -2.20 -14.29 2.83
N LEU A 55 -1.35 -15.12 3.43
CA LEU A 55 -1.11 -15.09 4.88
C LEU A 55 -0.49 -13.78 5.35
N HIS A 56 0.53 -13.29 4.63
CA HIS A 56 1.23 -12.05 5.01
C HIS A 56 0.26 -10.88 5.08
N ILE A 57 -0.57 -10.68 4.05
CA ILE A 57 -1.50 -9.55 3.98
C ILE A 57 -2.68 -9.73 4.95
N LEU A 58 -3.26 -10.94 5.05
CA LEU A 58 -4.43 -11.19 5.89
C LEU A 58 -4.12 -11.07 7.40
N PHE A 59 -2.87 -11.28 7.81
CA PHE A 59 -2.46 -11.14 9.22
C PHE A 59 -1.90 -9.76 9.58
N GLN A 60 -1.70 -8.87 8.62
CA GLN A 60 -1.27 -7.50 8.90
C GLN A 60 -2.47 -6.63 9.32
N LYS A 61 -2.34 -5.98 10.49
CA LYS A 61 -3.38 -5.09 11.04
C LYS A 61 -3.57 -3.80 10.23
N GLU A 62 -2.55 -3.35 9.51
CA GLU A 62 -2.55 -2.10 8.73
C GLU A 62 -2.40 -2.33 7.21
N SER A 63 -2.96 -3.42 6.69
CA SER A 63 -2.95 -3.64 5.23
C SER A 63 -3.81 -2.61 4.51
N TYR A 64 -3.33 -2.15 3.35
CA TYR A 64 -4.11 -1.29 2.45
C TYR A 64 -5.38 -2.00 1.96
N GLY A 65 -6.50 -1.28 1.89
CA GLY A 65 -7.82 -1.87 1.58
C GLY A 65 -7.96 -2.53 0.21
N LEU A 66 -7.09 -2.24 -0.77
CA LEU A 66 -7.05 -3.00 -2.02
C LEU A 66 -6.22 -4.28 -1.89
N SER A 67 -5.16 -4.25 -1.09
CA SER A 67 -4.28 -5.40 -0.89
C SER A 67 -4.99 -6.52 -0.12
N ILE A 68 -5.90 -6.19 0.81
CA ILE A 68 -6.74 -7.20 1.48
C ILE A 68 -7.68 -7.90 0.49
N PHE A 69 -8.27 -7.16 -0.46
CA PHE A 69 -9.12 -7.73 -1.50
C PHE A 69 -8.33 -8.66 -2.41
N VAL A 70 -7.13 -8.24 -2.81
CA VAL A 70 -6.19 -9.06 -3.59
C VAL A 70 -5.85 -10.34 -2.82
N ALA A 71 -5.56 -10.24 -1.53
CA ALA A 71 -5.23 -11.40 -0.69
C ALA A 71 -6.38 -12.40 -0.59
N ILE A 72 -7.63 -11.94 -0.52
CA ILE A 72 -8.81 -12.82 -0.53
C ILE A 72 -8.92 -13.57 -1.85
N ILE A 73 -8.78 -12.88 -3.00
CA ILE A 73 -8.79 -13.53 -4.31
C ILE A 73 -7.66 -14.55 -4.43
N THR A 74 -6.46 -14.18 -3.98
CA THR A 74 -5.27 -15.03 -4.02
C THR A 74 -5.42 -16.25 -3.10
N ALA A 75 -6.07 -16.12 -1.94
CA ALA A 75 -6.38 -17.24 -1.06
C ALA A 75 -7.42 -18.20 -1.69
N LEU A 76 -8.42 -17.66 -2.39
CA LEU A 76 -9.38 -18.47 -3.15
C LEU A 76 -8.69 -19.22 -4.30
N ALA A 77 -7.82 -18.53 -5.04
CA ALA A 77 -7.03 -19.15 -6.10
C ALA A 77 -6.13 -20.26 -5.54
N PHE A 78 -5.45 -20.02 -4.42
CA PHE A 78 -4.65 -21.02 -3.69
C PHE A 78 -5.48 -22.26 -3.34
N ALA A 79 -6.67 -22.08 -2.75
CA ALA A 79 -7.52 -23.18 -2.35
C ALA A 79 -7.98 -24.03 -3.55
N ILE A 80 -8.41 -23.39 -4.63
CA ILE A 80 -8.91 -24.09 -5.83
C ILE A 80 -7.76 -24.77 -6.58
N LEU A 81 -6.60 -24.12 -6.71
CA LEU A 81 -5.41 -24.68 -7.35
C LEU A 81 -4.72 -25.76 -6.50
N SER A 82 -5.09 -25.93 -5.23
CA SER A 82 -4.51 -26.98 -4.38
C SER A 82 -4.73 -28.38 -4.95
N VAL A 83 -5.91 -28.66 -5.52
CA VAL A 83 -6.20 -29.98 -6.13
C VAL A 83 -5.20 -30.31 -7.25
N PRO A 84 -5.06 -29.48 -8.32
CA PRO A 84 -4.09 -29.78 -9.36
C PRO A 84 -2.64 -29.74 -8.86
N VAL A 85 -2.30 -28.87 -7.91
CA VAL A 85 -0.94 -28.82 -7.35
C VAL A 85 -0.59 -30.11 -6.60
N ILE A 86 -1.49 -30.63 -5.74
CA ILE A 86 -1.23 -31.88 -5.01
C ILE A 86 -1.08 -33.05 -5.99
N LEU A 87 -1.89 -33.10 -7.06
CA LEU A 87 -1.73 -34.10 -8.12
C LEU A 87 -0.37 -34.00 -8.83
N VAL A 88 0.14 -32.78 -9.04
CA VAL A 88 1.48 -32.55 -9.57
C VAL A 88 2.55 -33.02 -8.58
N LEU A 89 2.43 -32.69 -7.28
CA LEU A 89 3.35 -33.17 -6.24
C LEU A 89 3.34 -34.69 -6.11
N ALA A 90 2.20 -35.34 -6.31
CA ALA A 90 2.08 -36.79 -6.20
C ALA A 90 2.91 -37.55 -7.26
N ARG A 91 3.36 -36.87 -8.32
CA ARG A 91 4.32 -37.42 -9.28
C ARG A 91 5.74 -37.54 -8.71
N PHE A 92 6.08 -36.74 -7.70
CA PHE A 92 7.43 -36.64 -7.14
C PHE A 92 7.54 -37.22 -5.73
N ILE A 93 6.46 -37.16 -4.94
CA ILE A 93 6.44 -37.63 -3.55
C ILE A 93 5.59 -38.90 -3.47
N PRO A 94 6.20 -40.08 -3.26
CA PRO A 94 5.48 -41.31 -3.02
C PRO A 94 4.60 -41.19 -1.76
N GLY A 95 3.36 -41.65 -1.83
CA GLY A 95 2.41 -41.63 -0.70
C GLY A 95 1.40 -40.47 -0.74
N LEU A 96 1.54 -39.52 -1.65
CA LEU A 96 0.49 -38.53 -1.91
C LEU A 96 -0.66 -39.15 -2.74
N PRO A 97 -1.91 -38.67 -2.54
CA PRO A 97 -3.06 -39.19 -3.26
C PRO A 97 -3.01 -38.81 -4.75
N VAL A 98 -3.02 -39.82 -5.62
CA VAL A 98 -2.96 -39.68 -7.10
C VAL A 98 -4.33 -39.58 -7.77
N GLY A 99 -5.42 -39.74 -7.01
CA GLY A 99 -6.80 -39.76 -7.49
C GLY A 99 -7.67 -38.61 -6.99
N LEU A 100 -7.06 -37.51 -6.55
CA LEU A 100 -7.82 -36.33 -6.11
C LEU A 100 -8.62 -35.75 -7.29
N THR A 101 -9.88 -35.46 -7.04
CA THR A 101 -10.77 -34.82 -8.00
C THR A 101 -11.57 -33.74 -7.32
N PHE A 102 -12.08 -32.79 -8.10
CA PHE A 102 -13.09 -31.88 -7.59
C PHE A 102 -14.39 -32.64 -7.38
N ASN A 103 -15.05 -32.46 -6.23
CA ASN A 103 -16.39 -33.00 -6.00
C ASN A 103 -17.42 -32.44 -7.02
N ASN A 104 -17.15 -31.23 -7.54
CA ASN A 104 -17.95 -30.62 -8.58
C ASN A 104 -17.58 -31.18 -9.98
N LYS A 105 -18.55 -31.79 -10.66
CA LYS A 105 -18.38 -32.40 -12.00
C LYS A 105 -17.90 -31.40 -13.06
N PHE A 106 -18.37 -30.16 -13.03
CA PHE A 106 -17.97 -29.12 -13.97
C PHE A 106 -16.49 -28.75 -13.79
N LEU A 107 -16.05 -28.53 -12.55
CA LEU A 107 -14.63 -28.24 -12.26
C LEU A 107 -13.72 -29.41 -12.64
N ASN A 108 -14.17 -30.65 -12.42
CA ASN A 108 -13.39 -31.83 -12.77
C ASN A 108 -13.24 -31.99 -14.30
N ALA A 109 -14.33 -31.83 -15.04
CA ALA A 109 -14.32 -31.90 -16.51
C ALA A 109 -13.52 -30.76 -17.17
N ASN A 110 -13.48 -29.60 -16.53
CA ASN A 110 -12.81 -28.39 -17.05
C ASN A 110 -11.55 -28.04 -16.25
N SER A 111 -10.88 -29.03 -15.64
CA SER A 111 -9.76 -28.81 -14.72
C SER A 111 -8.62 -27.98 -15.32
N GLN A 112 -8.36 -28.13 -16.61
CA GLN A 112 -7.36 -27.34 -17.31
C GLN A 112 -7.78 -25.88 -17.51
N LEU A 113 -9.06 -25.64 -17.84
CA LEU A 113 -9.62 -24.29 -17.91
C LEU A 113 -9.58 -23.61 -16.55
N VAL A 114 -9.88 -24.34 -15.47
CA VAL A 114 -9.76 -23.85 -14.08
C VAL A 114 -8.34 -23.35 -13.81
N ILE A 115 -7.30 -24.12 -14.16
CA ILE A 115 -5.91 -23.70 -13.99
C ILE A 115 -5.65 -22.38 -14.73
N TYR A 116 -6.03 -22.29 -16.00
CA TYR A 116 -5.85 -21.07 -16.79
C TYR A 116 -6.57 -19.86 -16.20
N THR A 117 -7.84 -20.02 -15.83
CA THR A 117 -8.65 -18.93 -15.28
C THR A 117 -8.09 -18.40 -13.97
N PHE A 118 -7.72 -19.28 -13.04
CA PHE A 118 -7.21 -18.80 -11.75
C PHE A 118 -5.80 -18.21 -11.86
N LEU A 119 -4.93 -18.74 -12.74
CA LEU A 119 -3.63 -18.12 -12.99
C LEU A 119 -3.78 -16.72 -13.60
N ILE A 120 -4.61 -16.57 -14.64
CA ILE A 120 -4.76 -15.26 -15.31
C ILE A 120 -5.46 -14.22 -14.43
N VAL A 121 -6.48 -14.62 -13.66
CA VAL A 121 -7.15 -13.72 -12.70
C VAL A 121 -6.16 -13.28 -11.63
N THR A 122 -5.39 -14.21 -11.05
CA THR A 122 -4.38 -13.88 -10.04
C THR A 122 -3.33 -12.94 -10.61
N TYR A 123 -2.86 -13.17 -11.84
CA TYR A 123 -1.95 -12.27 -12.54
C TYR A 123 -2.50 -10.84 -12.60
N PHE A 124 -3.69 -10.63 -13.17
CA PHE A 124 -4.23 -9.28 -13.34
C PHE A 124 -4.45 -8.56 -12.02
N VAL A 125 -4.98 -9.25 -11.02
CA VAL A 125 -5.22 -8.67 -9.70
C VAL A 125 -3.90 -8.23 -9.04
N HIS A 126 -2.83 -9.01 -9.19
CA HIS A 126 -1.51 -8.66 -8.67
C HIS A 126 -0.79 -7.56 -9.45
N VAL A 127 -1.00 -7.46 -10.77
CA VAL A 127 -0.55 -6.33 -11.59
C VAL A 127 -1.23 -5.05 -11.13
N ILE A 128 -2.56 -5.05 -10.98
CA ILE A 128 -3.32 -3.88 -10.53
C ILE A 128 -2.84 -3.45 -9.13
N ASN A 129 -2.65 -4.41 -8.23
CA ASN A 129 -2.14 -4.13 -6.89
C ASN A 129 -0.73 -3.52 -6.92
N SER A 130 0.20 -4.07 -7.70
CA SER A 130 1.57 -3.54 -7.76
C SER A 130 1.62 -2.13 -8.36
N LEU A 131 0.80 -1.85 -9.38
CA LEU A 131 0.67 -0.52 -9.98
C LEU A 131 0.10 0.50 -9.00
N LYS A 132 -0.95 0.14 -8.25
CA LYS A 132 -1.57 1.04 -7.27
C LYS A 132 -0.65 1.35 -6.08
N LEU A 133 0.22 0.40 -5.71
CA LEU A 133 1.19 0.59 -4.63
C LEU A 133 2.40 1.43 -5.07
N LYS A 134 2.57 1.70 -6.38
CA LYS A 134 3.64 2.55 -6.93
C LYS A 134 3.58 3.93 -6.27
N ASN A 135 4.72 4.39 -5.75
CA ASN A 135 4.78 5.62 -4.98
C ASN A 135 4.75 6.83 -5.91
N LYS A 136 3.90 7.83 -5.63
CA LYS A 136 3.84 9.07 -6.42
C LYS A 136 5.22 9.75 -6.51
N ASN A 137 6.05 9.68 -5.46
CA ASN A 137 7.43 10.18 -5.50
C ASN A 137 8.34 9.46 -6.51
N GLU A 138 8.11 8.17 -6.79
CA GLU A 138 8.87 7.46 -7.83
C GLU A 138 8.37 7.83 -9.24
N GLU A 139 7.10 8.23 -9.36
CA GLU A 139 6.55 8.78 -10.61
C GLU A 139 7.15 10.15 -10.94
N TYR A 140 7.34 11.02 -9.93
CA TYR A 140 8.07 12.29 -10.10
C TYR A 140 9.54 12.09 -10.46
N LEU A 141 10.23 11.15 -9.81
CA LEU A 141 11.64 10.84 -10.13
C LEU A 141 11.80 10.21 -11.52
N GLN A 142 10.87 9.32 -11.91
CA GLN A 142 10.88 8.70 -13.25
C GLN A 142 10.50 9.71 -14.34
N TYR A 143 9.56 10.61 -14.07
CA TYR A 143 9.24 11.72 -14.99
C TYR A 143 10.43 12.68 -15.14
N ALA A 144 11.14 13.00 -14.05
CA ALA A 144 12.34 13.83 -14.10
C ALA A 144 13.50 13.15 -14.87
N SER A 145 13.65 11.82 -14.75
CA SER A 145 14.64 11.07 -15.53
C SER A 145 14.27 10.95 -17.02
N ASP A 146 13.00 10.71 -17.32
CA ASP A 146 12.52 10.47 -18.70
C ASP A 146 12.37 11.78 -19.50
N THR A 147 12.16 12.91 -18.84
CA THR A 147 12.11 14.24 -19.48
C THR A 147 13.48 14.92 -19.60
N GLY A 148 14.55 14.28 -19.14
CA GLY A 148 15.89 14.87 -19.16
C GLY A 148 16.03 16.12 -18.29
N LYS A 149 15.09 16.40 -17.39
CA LYS A 149 15.20 17.46 -16.37
C LYS A 149 16.06 16.98 -15.19
N ALA A 150 17.22 16.43 -15.50
CA ALA A 150 18.34 16.44 -14.60
C ALA A 150 19.14 17.71 -14.94
N SER A 151 19.47 18.52 -13.93
CA SER A 151 20.11 19.85 -13.99
C SER A 151 19.26 20.99 -14.57
N ASP A 152 18.56 21.71 -13.69
CA ASP A 152 18.82 23.14 -13.45
C ASP A 152 17.69 23.73 -12.60
N GLU A 153 17.80 23.58 -11.28
CA GLU A 153 17.40 24.64 -10.34
C GLU A 153 18.06 24.39 -8.96
N SER A 154 19.06 25.24 -8.69
CA SER A 154 19.70 25.56 -7.41
C SER A 154 20.27 24.42 -6.54
N ASN A 155 21.53 24.08 -6.82
CA ASN A 155 22.53 23.99 -5.75
C ASN A 155 22.72 25.38 -5.13
N GLU A 156 21.97 25.70 -4.09
CA GLU A 156 22.39 26.61 -3.02
C GLU A 156 21.59 26.24 -1.76
N ASN A 157 22.30 25.75 -0.74
CA ASN A 157 21.83 25.41 0.62
C ASN A 157 20.99 24.13 0.80
N LEU A 158 21.67 22.99 0.77
CA LEU A 158 21.36 21.89 1.69
C LEU A 158 22.67 21.32 2.23
N GLU A 159 23.34 22.12 3.07
CA GLU A 159 24.24 21.55 4.07
C GLU A 159 23.41 20.68 5.01
N ILE A 160 23.80 19.41 5.05
CA ILE A 160 23.29 18.41 5.99
C ILE A 160 23.73 18.86 7.38
N ASN A 161 22.84 19.50 8.14
CA ASN A 161 22.99 19.67 9.58
C ASN A 161 22.22 18.55 10.28
N GLU A 162 22.91 17.44 10.53
CA GLU A 162 22.49 16.48 11.56
C GLU A 162 22.71 17.12 12.94
N ASN A 163 21.62 17.19 13.71
CA ASN A 163 21.49 17.64 15.11
C ASN A 163 21.05 19.10 15.31
N LEU A 164 19.73 19.32 15.38
CA LEU A 164 19.21 20.39 16.23
C LEU A 164 17.78 20.08 16.73
N HIS A 165 17.73 19.23 17.75
CA HIS A 165 16.77 19.34 18.83
C HIS A 165 17.57 19.41 20.12
N ASN A 166 17.83 20.63 20.61
CA ASN A 166 17.87 20.87 22.04
C ASN A 166 17.64 22.34 22.33
N ASP A 167 16.85 22.55 23.36
CA ASP A 167 16.45 23.82 23.93
C ASP A 167 17.65 24.72 24.27
N SER A 168 17.37 26.02 24.21
CA SER A 168 18.09 27.15 24.78
C SER A 168 18.94 26.80 26.02
N GLU A 169 20.25 26.74 25.86
CA GLU A 169 21.20 26.99 26.95
C GLU A 169 21.47 28.49 27.04
N VAL A 170 20.71 29.15 27.92
CA VAL A 170 21.15 30.40 28.55
C VAL A 170 22.13 30.00 29.65
N GLU A 171 23.40 30.36 29.45
CA GLU A 171 24.50 30.15 30.38
C GLU A 171 24.30 31.00 31.65
N TYR A 172 23.96 30.37 32.77
CA TYR A 172 23.95 31.00 34.08
C TYR A 172 25.37 30.99 34.65
N ASN A 173 26.07 32.11 34.55
CA ASN A 173 27.32 32.34 35.25
C ASN A 173 27.02 32.74 36.71
N ILE A 174 27.03 31.78 37.63
CA ILE A 174 26.94 32.05 39.08
C ILE A 174 28.34 32.41 39.58
N THR A 175 28.67 33.70 39.53
CA THR A 175 29.74 34.26 40.36
C THR A 175 29.15 35.02 41.53
N LYS A 176 29.49 34.49 42.69
CA LYS A 176 29.34 35.01 44.04
C LYS A 176 30.13 36.33 44.16
N ASP A 177 29.47 37.45 44.48
CA ASP A 177 29.89 38.44 45.49
C ASP A 177 29.21 39.82 45.30
N ALA A 178 28.82 40.36 46.45
CA ALA A 178 28.73 41.79 46.82
C ALA A 178 27.67 42.70 46.17
N ASP A 179 26.71 43.08 47.03
CA ASP A 179 26.26 44.44 47.35
C ASP A 179 25.60 45.36 46.29
N GLU A 180 24.64 46.13 46.83
CA GLU A 180 23.95 47.30 46.27
C GLU A 180 22.66 47.02 45.47
N LYS A 181 21.48 47.07 46.10
CA LYS A 181 20.68 48.24 46.49
C LYS A 181 19.80 48.81 45.36
N LEU A 182 18.52 48.40 45.41
CA LEU A 182 17.28 49.15 45.20
C LEU A 182 16.98 49.78 43.81
N VAL A 183 15.75 49.57 43.31
CA VAL A 183 14.57 50.47 43.41
C VAL A 183 13.58 50.10 42.29
N PHE A 184 12.30 49.92 42.65
CA PHE A 184 11.14 49.77 41.76
C PHE A 184 10.79 51.08 41.03
N THR A 185 10.27 51.00 39.80
CA THR A 185 9.14 51.85 39.37
C THR A 185 8.22 51.11 38.38
N SER A 186 6.94 51.03 38.76
CA SER A 186 5.78 50.71 37.93
C SER A 186 5.39 51.88 37.03
N ASP A 187 4.84 51.62 35.85
CA ASP A 187 3.88 52.53 35.23
C ASP A 187 2.78 51.78 34.45
N GLU A 188 1.60 52.38 34.49
CA GLU A 188 0.24 51.84 34.32
C GLU A 188 -0.33 51.91 32.88
N SER A 189 -1.25 50.99 32.59
CA SER A 189 -2.50 51.13 31.82
C SER A 189 -2.47 51.26 30.27
N LYS A 190 -3.18 50.37 29.56
CA LYS A 190 -4.61 50.52 29.16
C LYS A 190 -5.11 49.36 28.29
N ASP A 191 -6.08 48.64 28.85
CA ASP A 191 -7.38 48.23 28.28
C ASP A 191 -7.55 48.05 26.75
N SER A 192 -7.86 46.81 26.33
CA SER A 192 -8.80 46.54 25.23
C SER A 192 -9.33 45.11 25.34
N ALA A 193 -10.61 44.99 25.71
CA ALA A 193 -11.40 43.78 25.67
C ALA A 193 -11.60 43.30 24.22
N TYR A 194 -11.42 42.00 23.97
CA TYR A 194 -11.86 41.35 22.73
C TYR A 194 -13.12 40.55 23.00
N ASP A 195 -14.17 40.96 22.29
CA ASP A 195 -15.50 40.38 22.24
C ASP A 195 -15.46 38.98 21.63
N THR A 196 -16.04 38.00 22.30
CA THR A 196 -16.26 36.64 21.76
C THR A 196 -17.72 36.54 21.36
N GLU A 197 -18.05 37.03 20.15
CA GLU A 197 -19.29 36.68 19.47
C GLU A 197 -19.10 35.38 18.66
N ASP A 198 -20.15 34.57 18.70
CA ASP A 198 -20.29 33.22 18.16
C ASP A 198 -19.75 33.03 16.73
N VAL A 199 -18.78 32.12 16.59
CA VAL A 199 -18.35 31.60 15.30
C VAL A 199 -19.24 30.42 14.93
N MET A 200 -20.34 30.67 14.22
CA MET A 200 -21.09 29.61 13.54
C MET A 200 -20.36 29.18 12.27
N LEU A 201 -20.04 27.88 12.19
CA LEU A 201 -19.46 27.25 11.02
C LEU A 201 -20.47 27.26 9.88
N VAL A 202 -20.06 27.83 8.74
CA VAL A 202 -20.83 27.93 7.51
C VAL A 202 -20.90 26.57 6.84
N GLU A 203 -21.92 25.79 7.18
CA GLU A 203 -22.47 24.73 6.33
C GLU A 203 -23.95 24.58 6.70
N ASP A 204 -24.82 24.76 5.71
CA ASP A 204 -26.28 24.64 5.73
C ASP A 204 -27.12 25.89 6.10
N LEU A 205 -26.92 26.98 5.35
CA LEU A 205 -27.97 28.01 5.19
C LEU A 205 -28.85 27.64 3.98
N THR A 206 -30.14 27.46 4.22
CA THR A 206 -31.15 27.19 3.19
C THR A 206 -31.70 28.50 2.61
N ASP A 207 -32.20 28.48 1.36
CA ASP A 207 -32.72 29.67 0.66
C ASP A 207 -33.89 30.39 1.39
N GLU A 208 -34.43 29.75 2.44
CA GLU A 208 -35.47 30.28 3.31
C GLU A 208 -34.92 31.23 4.40
N ASP A 209 -33.64 31.09 4.80
CA ASP A 209 -32.99 31.92 5.82
C ASP A 209 -32.49 33.27 5.27
N ILE A 210 -32.23 33.34 3.97
CA ILE A 210 -31.75 34.57 3.29
C ILE A 210 -32.86 35.62 3.20
N ASN A 211 -34.13 35.22 3.15
CA ASN A 211 -35.24 36.16 3.09
C ASN A 211 -35.62 36.76 4.46
N PHE A 212 -35.21 36.15 5.58
CA PHE A 212 -35.47 36.69 6.92
C PHE A 212 -34.56 37.89 7.26
N MET A 213 -33.32 37.90 6.75
CA MET A 213 -32.39 39.03 6.94
C MET A 213 -32.72 40.27 6.12
N LYS A 214 -33.61 40.16 5.12
CA LYS A 214 -33.94 41.29 4.23
C LYS A 214 -35.07 42.18 4.77
N ASP A 215 -35.80 41.71 5.78
CA ASP A 215 -36.89 42.44 6.42
C ASP A 215 -36.49 43.12 7.75
N GLU A 216 -35.31 42.82 8.32
CA GLU A 216 -34.78 43.54 9.50
C GLU A 216 -34.00 44.82 9.16
N GLU A 217 -33.73 45.11 7.88
CA GLU A 217 -32.98 46.31 7.47
C GLU A 217 -33.89 47.54 7.15
N LYS A 218 -35.14 47.54 7.63
CA LYS A 218 -36.11 48.64 7.36
C LYS A 218 -36.68 49.38 8.57
N ASP A 219 -36.26 49.09 9.78
CA ASP A 219 -36.53 49.96 10.95
C ASP A 219 -35.23 50.24 11.71
N GLY A 220 -34.56 51.32 11.29
CA GLY A 220 -33.35 51.90 11.89
C GLY A 220 -33.02 53.25 11.28
#